data_AF-A0A537KNV3-F1
#
_entry.id   AF-A0A537KNV3-F1
#
_cell.length_a   1.000
_cell.length_b   1.000
_cell.length_c   1.000
_cell.angle_alpha   90.00
_cell.angle_beta   90.00
_cell.angle_gamma   90.00
#
_symmetry.space_group_name_H-M   'P 1'
#
loop_
_entity.id
_entity.type
_entity.pdbx_description
1 polymer ?
#
loop_
_entity_poly.entity_id
_entity_poly.type
_entity_poly.pdbx_seq_one_letter_code
_entity_poly.pdbx_strand_id
1 'polypeptide(L)'
;MAILRRKIDIQSDLNTGFGVNSENSSGRFYDRNSGGANVIKKGIGILNRHSWYHTMLAMPRTKFLSFLLIAYILVNLIFAGIYYLIGIDHLAGVKAGSPLKNFSEVFFFSAQTFTTVGYGRISPVGFAASAVSTFEAFLGLLSFAIATGLFYGRFSRPRAFLSFSHNAIIAPYKNGTALMFRMAPYKNNLLSEAETKVNLAM
;
A
#
# COMPACT_ATOMS: atom_id res chain seq x y z
N MET A 1 13.62 -27.96 -24.91
CA MET A 1 13.23 -26.75 -25.65
C MET A 1 11.71 -26.74 -25.75
N ALA A 2 11.00 -25.96 -24.92
CA ALA A 2 9.54 -25.84 -24.99
C ALA A 2 9.19 -24.34 -25.03
N ILE A 3 9.52 -23.74 -26.17
CA ILE A 3 9.19 -22.37 -26.53
C ILE A 3 7.81 -22.43 -27.18
N LEU A 4 6.77 -22.11 -26.42
CA LEU A 4 5.46 -21.55 -26.85
C LEU A 4 4.43 -21.81 -25.74
N ARG A 5 4.52 -21.02 -24.67
CA ARG A 5 3.43 -20.93 -23.69
C ARG A 5 2.34 -20.08 -24.31
N ARG A 6 1.44 -20.69 -25.09
CA ARG A 6 0.24 -20.06 -25.64
C ARG A 6 -0.54 -19.48 -24.45
N LYS A 7 -0.56 -18.15 -24.30
CA LYS A 7 -1.49 -17.47 -23.39
C LYS A 7 -2.87 -17.65 -24.02
N ILE A 8 -3.57 -18.70 -23.62
CA ILE A 8 -4.97 -18.85 -23.94
C ILE A 8 -5.69 -17.84 -23.05
N ASP A 9 -6.19 -16.76 -23.65
CA ASP A 9 -7.02 -15.78 -22.95
C ASP A 9 -8.44 -16.36 -22.94
N ILE A 10 -8.75 -17.13 -21.90
CA ILE A 10 -10.02 -17.84 -21.79
C ILE A 10 -10.95 -16.97 -20.93
N GLN A 11 -12.04 -16.50 -21.53
CA GLN A 11 -13.06 -15.74 -20.82
C GLN A 11 -13.73 -16.64 -19.78
N SER A 12 -13.63 -16.26 -18.51
CA SER A 12 -14.44 -16.84 -17.44
C SER A 12 -15.90 -16.46 -17.67
N ASP A 13 -16.79 -17.44 -17.67
CA ASP A 13 -18.24 -17.20 -17.73
C ASP A 13 -18.67 -16.19 -16.65
N LEU A 14 -19.62 -15.32 -17.01
CA LEU A 14 -20.23 -14.33 -16.10
C LEU A 14 -21.10 -15.04 -15.06
N ASN A 15 -20.48 -15.65 -14.07
CA ASN A 15 -21.15 -16.25 -12.92
C ASN A 15 -21.16 -15.26 -11.74
N THR A 16 -22.23 -15.27 -10.96
CA THR A 16 -22.40 -14.49 -9.74
C THR A 16 -21.44 -14.90 -8.61
N GLY A 17 -20.74 -16.03 -8.78
CA GLY A 17 -19.83 -16.60 -7.78
C GLY A 17 -20.54 -17.52 -6.78
N PHE A 18 -21.85 -17.72 -6.94
CA PHE A 18 -22.68 -18.64 -6.14
C PHE A 18 -23.19 -19.83 -6.96
N GLY A 19 -22.88 -19.90 -8.26
CA GLY A 19 -23.27 -21.03 -9.08
C GLY A 19 -22.49 -22.28 -8.71
N VAL A 20 -23.18 -23.42 -8.69
CA VAL A 20 -22.60 -24.76 -8.49
C VAL A 20 -21.89 -25.29 -9.73
N ASN A 21 -22.07 -24.62 -10.88
CA ASN A 21 -21.49 -25.03 -12.16
C ASN A 21 -20.11 -24.41 -12.34
N SER A 22 -19.09 -25.21 -12.02
CA SER A 22 -17.67 -24.95 -12.24
C SER A 22 -17.20 -25.34 -13.65
N GLU A 23 -18.02 -26.07 -14.41
CA GLU A 23 -17.67 -26.62 -15.74
C GLU A 23 -17.25 -25.53 -16.76
N ASN A 24 -17.79 -24.32 -16.65
CA ASN A 24 -17.44 -23.20 -17.54
C ASN A 24 -16.37 -22.25 -16.96
N SER A 25 -15.88 -22.51 -15.75
CA SER A 25 -14.81 -21.73 -15.14
C SER A 25 -13.45 -22.29 -15.57
N SER A 26 -12.98 -21.86 -16.74
CA SER A 26 -11.65 -22.23 -17.21
C SER A 26 -10.56 -21.37 -16.57
N GLY A 27 -9.53 -22.01 -16.01
CA GLY A 27 -8.34 -21.35 -15.44
C GLY A 27 -8.03 -21.76 -14.00
N ARG A 28 -6.99 -21.14 -13.41
CA ARG A 28 -6.65 -21.36 -12.00
C ARG A 28 -7.46 -20.43 -11.11
N PHE A 29 -8.14 -20.96 -10.11
CA PHE A 29 -8.82 -20.17 -9.07
C PHE A 29 -7.86 -19.34 -8.22
N TYR A 30 -6.64 -19.85 -7.98
CA TYR A 30 -5.60 -19.16 -7.23
C TYR A 30 -4.32 -19.04 -8.06
N ASP A 31 -3.73 -17.86 -8.04
CA ASP A 31 -2.42 -17.63 -8.62
C ASP A 31 -1.32 -18.29 -7.77
N ARG A 32 -0.37 -18.94 -8.44
CA ARG A 32 0.67 -19.72 -7.78
C ARG A 32 1.68 -18.87 -7.02
N ASN A 33 2.01 -17.70 -7.57
CA ASN A 33 3.12 -16.88 -7.09
C ASN A 33 2.67 -15.92 -5.99
N SER A 34 1.49 -15.33 -6.16
CA SER A 34 0.91 -14.41 -5.18
C SER A 34 0.08 -15.11 -4.11
N GLY A 35 -0.42 -16.33 -4.38
CA GLY A 35 -1.41 -17.01 -3.54
C GLY A 35 -2.78 -16.32 -3.51
N GLY A 36 -2.96 -15.26 -4.31
CA GLY A 36 -4.20 -14.51 -4.39
C GLY A 36 -5.26 -15.24 -5.23
N ALA A 37 -6.52 -15.03 -4.90
CA ALA A 37 -7.64 -15.51 -5.70
C ALA A 37 -7.69 -14.75 -7.04
N ASN A 38 -7.80 -15.50 -8.14
CA ASN A 38 -7.91 -14.96 -9.50
C ASN A 38 -9.38 -14.63 -9.81
N VAL A 39 -9.94 -13.68 -9.07
CA VAL A 39 -11.36 -13.31 -9.15
C VAL A 39 -11.50 -11.80 -9.36
N ILE A 40 -12.36 -11.41 -10.29
CA ILE A 40 -12.68 -10.01 -10.57
C ILE A 40 -14.09 -9.73 -10.06
N LYS A 41 -14.21 -8.86 -9.05
CA LYS A 41 -15.50 -8.37 -8.56
C LYS A 41 -16.04 -7.29 -9.51
N LYS A 42 -17.24 -7.50 -10.07
CA LYS A 42 -17.99 -6.53 -10.91
C LYS A 42 -19.26 -6.07 -10.18
N GLY A 43 -19.83 -4.93 -10.60
CA GLY A 43 -21.13 -4.42 -10.09
C GLY A 43 -21.07 -3.52 -8.85
N ILE A 44 -19.88 -3.20 -8.33
CA ILE A 44 -19.70 -2.32 -7.17
C ILE A 44 -19.02 -1.01 -7.64
N GLY A 45 -19.51 0.13 -7.19
CA GLY A 45 -18.92 1.44 -7.47
C GLY A 45 -17.46 1.54 -7.01
N ILE A 46 -16.67 2.37 -7.69
CA ILE A 46 -15.20 2.46 -7.51
C ILE A 46 -14.82 2.80 -6.05
N LEU A 47 -15.53 3.73 -5.42
CA LEU A 47 -15.29 4.14 -4.02
C LEU A 47 -15.55 2.99 -3.02
N ASN A 48 -16.61 2.21 -3.25
CA ASN A 48 -16.98 1.08 -2.38
C ASN A 48 -16.09 -0.15 -2.62
N ARG A 49 -15.51 -0.28 -3.82
CA ARG A 49 -14.61 -1.39 -4.16
C ARG A 49 -13.23 -1.26 -3.52
N HIS A 50 -12.73 -0.05 -3.32
CA HIS A 50 -11.37 0.20 -2.89
C HIS A 50 -11.29 0.71 -1.45
N SER A 51 -11.00 -0.19 -0.51
CA SER A 51 -10.60 0.22 0.84
C SER A 51 -9.19 0.81 0.81
N TRP A 52 -9.07 2.10 1.14
CA TRP A 52 -7.78 2.80 1.19
C TRP A 52 -6.81 2.13 2.16
N TYR A 53 -7.30 1.73 3.33
CA TYR A 53 -6.51 1.03 4.34
C TYR A 53 -5.90 -0.27 3.79
N HIS A 54 -6.73 -1.17 3.25
CA HIS A 54 -6.22 -2.44 2.71
C HIS A 54 -5.32 -2.24 1.48
N THR A 55 -5.62 -1.24 0.66
CA THR A 55 -4.78 -0.88 -0.49
C THR A 55 -3.39 -0.42 -0.04
N MET A 56 -3.33 0.48 0.95
CA MET A 56 -2.08 0.96 1.54
C MET A 56 -1.28 -0.17 2.19
N LEU A 57 -1.93 -1.13 2.85
CA LEU A 57 -1.25 -2.29 3.45
C LEU A 57 -0.73 -3.29 2.40
N ALA A 58 -1.45 -3.49 1.30
CA ALA A 58 -1.09 -4.46 0.27
C ALA A 58 -0.05 -3.93 -0.74
N MET A 59 0.14 -2.62 -0.83
CA MET A 59 1.04 -1.98 -1.78
C MET A 59 2.49 -2.47 -1.63
N PRO A 60 3.29 -2.59 -2.71
CA PRO A 60 4.74 -2.82 -2.62
C PRO A 60 5.44 -1.76 -1.77
N ARG A 61 6.52 -2.14 -1.07
CA ARG A 61 7.23 -1.25 -0.13
C ARG A 61 7.72 0.05 -0.79
N THR A 62 8.26 -0.04 -2.00
CA THR A 62 8.76 1.12 -2.75
C THR A 62 7.63 2.08 -3.11
N LYS A 63 6.54 1.57 -3.70
CA LYS A 63 5.36 2.38 -4.03
C LYS A 63 4.76 3.06 -2.80
N PHE A 64 4.71 2.37 -1.65
CA PHE A 64 4.22 2.93 -0.40
C PHE A 64 5.11 4.09 0.08
N LEU A 65 6.43 3.91 0.08
CA LEU A 65 7.36 4.97 0.50
C LEU A 65 7.32 6.17 -0.46
N SER A 66 7.26 5.92 -1.77
CA SER A 66 7.09 6.97 -2.77
C SER A 66 5.77 7.72 -2.60
N PHE A 67 4.67 7.03 -2.29
CA PHE A 67 3.39 7.66 -2.01
C PHE A 67 3.47 8.62 -0.82
N LEU A 68 4.07 8.18 0.30
CA LEU A 68 4.26 9.04 1.48
C LEU A 68 5.12 10.28 1.15
N LEU A 69 6.21 10.10 0.40
CA LEU A 69 7.07 11.20 0.00
C LEU A 69 6.35 12.20 -0.91
N ILE A 70 5.58 11.72 -1.89
CA ILE A 70 4.81 12.57 -2.80
C ILE A 70 3.72 13.31 -2.02
N ALA A 71 2.98 12.63 -1.15
CA ALA A 71 1.96 13.25 -0.31
C ALA A 71 2.56 14.35 0.59
N TYR A 72 3.72 14.08 1.21
CA TYR A 72 4.48 15.06 1.97
C TYR A 72 4.84 16.29 1.12
N ILE A 73 5.45 16.10 -0.04
CA ILE A 73 5.83 17.21 -0.92
C ILE A 73 4.60 18.02 -1.35
N LEU A 74 3.51 17.35 -1.75
CA LEU A 74 2.28 18.01 -2.20
C LEU A 74 1.63 18.85 -1.11
N VAL A 75 1.52 18.33 0.12
CA VAL A 75 0.94 19.09 1.24
C VAL A 75 1.79 20.33 1.54
N ASN A 76 3.11 20.18 1.58
CA ASN A 76 4.00 21.33 1.82
C ASN A 76 3.97 22.34 0.67
N LEU A 77 3.80 21.90 -0.58
CA LEU A 77 3.60 22.83 -1.70
C LEU A 77 2.29 23.61 -1.58
N ILE A 78 1.21 22.98 -1.11
CA ILE A 78 -0.07 23.65 -0.87
C ILE A 78 0.08 24.72 0.22
N PHE A 79 0.66 24.37 1.37
CA PHE A 79 0.89 25.32 2.45
C PHE A 79 1.88 26.42 2.06
N ALA A 80 2.95 26.09 1.34
CA ALA A 80 3.87 27.08 0.79
C ALA A 80 3.15 28.07 -0.13
N GLY A 81 2.23 27.58 -0.98
CA GLY A 81 1.37 28.44 -1.80
C GLY A 81 0.49 29.36 -0.95
N ILE A 82 -0.13 28.85 0.12
CA ILE A 82 -0.95 29.66 1.05
C ILE A 82 -0.11 30.76 1.70
N TYR A 83 1.08 30.43 2.23
CA TYR A 83 1.97 31.42 2.81
C TYR A 83 2.45 32.46 1.80
N TYR A 84 2.73 32.03 0.57
CA TYR A 84 3.12 32.95 -0.50
C TYR A 84 1.98 33.92 -0.86
N LEU A 85 0.72 33.46 -0.82
CA LEU A 85 -0.47 34.30 -1.02
C LEU A 85 -0.73 35.26 0.16
N ILE A 86 -0.47 34.84 1.39
CA ILE A 86 -0.53 35.72 2.58
C ILE A 86 0.52 36.82 2.47
N GLY A 87 1.66 36.51 1.86
CA GLY A 87 2.76 37.44 1.64
C GLY A 87 3.98 37.06 2.48
N ILE A 88 5.15 37.11 1.83
CA ILE A 88 6.42 36.77 2.48
C ILE A 88 6.80 37.72 3.62
N ASP A 89 6.22 38.92 3.65
CA ASP A 89 6.45 39.92 4.71
C ASP A 89 5.89 39.46 6.07
N HIS A 90 4.96 38.51 6.06
CA HIS A 90 4.43 37.85 7.25
C HIS A 90 5.28 36.66 7.72
N LEU A 91 6.46 36.44 7.12
CA LEU A 91 7.42 35.43 7.53
C LEU A 91 8.74 36.11 7.90
N ALA A 92 8.96 36.31 9.20
CA ALA A 92 10.20 36.88 9.70
C ALA A 92 11.38 35.95 9.37
N GLY A 93 12.51 36.54 8.97
CA GLY A 93 13.73 35.80 8.62
C GLY A 93 13.85 35.43 7.13
N VAL A 94 12.80 35.65 6.33
CA VAL A 94 12.88 35.53 4.87
C VAL A 94 13.55 36.78 4.30
N LYS A 95 14.66 36.60 3.56
CA LYS A 95 15.31 37.70 2.83
C LYS A 95 14.71 37.78 1.43
N ALA A 96 13.95 38.84 1.15
CA ALA A 96 13.37 39.09 -0.16
C ALA A 96 14.47 39.05 -1.24
N GLY A 97 14.27 38.18 -2.24
CA GLY A 97 15.13 38.01 -3.39
C GLY A 97 14.32 37.66 -4.64
N SER A 98 14.87 36.81 -5.51
CA SER A 98 14.14 36.34 -6.69
C SER A 98 12.87 35.57 -6.30
N PRO A 99 11.80 35.60 -7.12
CA PRO A 99 10.56 34.87 -6.82
C PRO A 99 10.78 33.39 -6.51
N LEU A 100 11.69 32.75 -7.25
CA LEU A 100 12.07 31.35 -7.02
C LEU A 100 12.73 31.13 -5.66
N LYS A 101 13.64 32.03 -5.26
CA LYS A 101 14.29 31.97 -3.95
C LYS A 101 13.27 32.15 -2.83
N ASN A 102 12.40 33.15 -2.94
CA ASN A 102 11.36 33.41 -1.96
C ASN A 102 10.44 32.20 -1.80
N PHE A 103 9.97 31.60 -2.90
CA PHE A 103 9.12 30.41 -2.84
C PHE A 103 9.84 29.22 -2.20
N SER A 104 11.12 29.00 -2.53
CA SER A 104 11.90 27.91 -1.91
C SER A 104 12.04 28.07 -0.39
N GLU A 105 12.28 29.29 0.08
CA GLU A 105 12.37 29.63 1.51
C GLU A 105 11.06 29.34 2.23
N VAL A 106 9.93 29.73 1.63
CA VAL A 106 8.58 29.46 2.16
C VAL A 106 8.26 27.97 2.16
N PHE A 107 8.65 27.23 1.11
CA PHE A 107 8.51 25.78 1.08
C PHE A 107 9.29 25.08 2.20
N PHE A 108 10.53 25.52 2.46
CA PHE A 108 11.31 24.97 3.56
C PHE A 108 10.73 25.34 4.93
N PHE A 109 10.12 26.52 5.08
CA PHE A 109 9.37 26.87 6.28
C PHE A 109 8.18 25.93 6.50
N SER A 110 7.36 25.71 5.46
CA SER A 110 6.23 24.75 5.49
C SER A 110 6.71 23.34 5.87
N ALA A 111 7.76 22.84 5.22
CA ALA A 111 8.38 21.55 5.55
C ALA A 111 8.80 21.43 7.01
N GLN A 112 9.43 22.46 7.58
CA GLN A 112 9.86 22.48 8.98
C GLN A 112 8.69 22.58 9.96
N THR A 113 7.64 23.30 9.60
CA THR A 113 6.41 23.43 10.40
C THR A 113 5.61 22.13 10.39
N PHE A 114 5.40 21.54 9.22
CA PHE A 114 4.68 20.26 9.05
C PHE A 114 5.37 19.11 9.77
N THR A 115 6.71 19.08 9.75
CA THR A 115 7.50 18.08 10.48
C THR A 115 7.73 18.43 11.94
N THR A 116 7.29 19.60 12.39
CA THR A 116 7.54 20.14 13.74
C THR A 116 9.03 20.28 14.10
N VAL A 117 9.92 20.26 13.10
CA VAL A 117 11.38 20.43 13.30
C VAL A 117 11.69 21.87 13.70
N GLY A 118 11.09 22.84 13.01
CA GLY A 118 11.12 24.26 13.38
C GLY A 118 12.48 24.80 13.83
N TYR A 119 13.50 24.82 12.95
CA TYR A 119 14.84 25.32 13.29
C TYR A 119 14.89 26.79 13.79
N GLY A 120 13.79 27.53 13.69
CA GLY A 120 13.66 28.88 14.23
C GLY A 120 14.26 29.98 13.35
N ARG A 121 14.77 29.64 12.16
CA ARG A 121 15.28 30.63 11.20
C ARG A 121 14.19 31.48 10.57
N ILE A 122 13.04 30.87 10.27
CA ILE A 122 11.85 31.54 9.74
C ILE A 122 10.71 31.34 10.72
N SER A 123 9.96 32.40 11.02
CA SER A 123 8.79 32.34 11.90
C SER A 123 7.61 33.15 11.34
N PRO A 124 6.36 32.69 11.58
CA PRO A 124 5.18 33.40 11.14
C PRO A 124 4.95 34.66 12.00
N VAL A 125 4.55 35.76 11.36
CA VAL A 125 4.27 37.04 11.99
C VAL A 125 2.88 37.52 11.58
N GLY A 126 2.06 37.82 12.57
CA GLY A 126 0.67 38.22 12.39
C GLY A 126 -0.30 37.05 12.46
N PHE A 127 -1.58 37.37 12.66
CA PHE A 127 -2.61 36.38 12.98
C PHE A 127 -2.81 35.34 11.88
N ALA A 128 -2.87 35.76 10.61
CA ALA A 128 -3.14 34.86 9.49
C ALA A 128 -2.04 33.81 9.30
N ALA A 129 -0.77 34.22 9.24
CA ALA A 129 0.37 33.30 9.07
C ALA A 129 0.49 32.33 10.26
N SER A 130 0.30 32.83 11.50
CA SER A 130 0.37 31.99 12.70
C SER A 130 -0.79 31.00 12.81
N ALA A 131 -1.99 31.38 12.38
CA ALA A 131 -3.14 30.47 12.35
C ALA A 131 -2.90 29.33 11.36
N VAL A 132 -2.40 29.64 10.15
CA VAL A 132 -2.06 28.63 9.14
C VAL A 132 -0.95 27.71 9.62
N SER A 133 0.12 28.25 10.24
CA SER A 133 1.22 27.42 10.74
C SER A 133 0.81 26.50 11.88
N THR A 134 -0.08 26.97 12.76
CA THR A 134 -0.62 26.15 13.85
C THR A 134 -1.46 25.00 13.28
N PHE A 135 -2.31 25.28 12.29
CA PHE A 135 -3.12 24.27 11.63
C PHE A 135 -2.25 23.27 10.83
N GLU A 136 -1.23 23.77 10.13
CA GLU A 136 -0.25 22.95 9.41
C GLU A 136 0.48 21.99 10.36
N ALA A 137 0.98 22.49 11.50
CA ALA A 137 1.67 21.66 12.50
C ALA A 137 0.73 20.57 13.07
N PHE A 138 -0.54 20.91 13.33
CA PHE A 138 -1.55 19.94 13.77
C PHE A 138 -1.80 18.84 12.72
N LEU A 139 -1.99 19.21 11.45
CA LEU A 139 -2.16 18.24 10.37
C LEU A 139 -0.90 17.40 10.14
N GLY A 140 0.28 18.00 10.30
CA GLY A 140 1.57 17.33 10.28
C GLY A 140 1.61 16.20 11.31
N LEU A 141 1.33 16.53 12.58
CA LEU A 141 1.30 15.57 13.68
C LEU A 141 0.33 14.40 13.40
N LEU A 142 -0.90 14.69 12.95
CA LEU A 142 -1.88 13.65 12.58
C LEU A 142 -1.38 12.78 11.42
N SER A 143 -0.78 13.39 10.40
CA SER A 143 -0.24 12.67 9.24
C SER A 143 0.89 11.73 9.64
N PHE A 144 1.78 12.17 10.54
CA PHE A 144 2.83 11.32 11.11
C PHE A 144 2.26 10.14 11.90
N ALA A 145 1.23 10.36 12.70
CA ALA A 145 0.56 9.29 13.45
C ALA A 145 -0.03 8.23 12.50
N ILE A 146 -0.74 8.66 11.45
CA ILE A 146 -1.33 7.75 10.44
C ILE A 146 -0.23 7.00 9.68
N ALA A 147 0.80 7.71 9.20
CA ALA A 147 1.91 7.10 8.47
C ALA A 147 2.62 6.04 9.32
N THR A 148 2.91 6.36 10.57
CA THR A 148 3.54 5.43 11.54
C THR A 148 2.65 4.22 11.81
N GLY A 149 1.34 4.42 12.01
CA GLY A 149 0.37 3.34 12.16
C GLY A 149 0.30 2.42 10.94
N LEU A 150 0.36 2.98 9.72
CA LEU A 150 0.45 2.20 8.49
C LEU A 150 1.77 1.43 8.37
N PHE A 151 2.90 2.02 8.75
CA PHE A 151 4.17 1.31 8.81
C PHE A 151 4.08 0.11 9.76
N TYR A 152 3.62 0.33 10.98
CA TYR A 152 3.44 -0.73 11.96
C TYR A 152 2.50 -1.82 11.42
N GLY A 153 1.33 -1.46 10.88
CA GLY A 153 0.38 -2.41 10.29
C GLY A 153 0.97 -3.23 9.14
N ARG A 154 1.89 -2.66 8.36
CA ARG A 154 2.61 -3.39 7.29
C ARG A 154 3.64 -4.36 7.83
N PHE A 155 4.31 -4.03 8.93
CA PHE A 155 5.31 -4.88 9.58
C PHE A 155 4.69 -5.97 10.44
N SER A 156 3.58 -5.67 11.13
CA SER A 156 2.89 -6.58 12.04
C SER A 156 2.03 -7.61 11.30
N ARG A 157 1.77 -7.43 10.00
CA ARG A 157 0.97 -8.37 9.22
C ARG A 157 1.65 -9.75 9.18
N PRO A 158 1.04 -10.79 9.76
CA PRO A 158 1.64 -12.11 9.79
C PRO A 158 1.77 -12.67 8.37
N ARG A 159 2.90 -13.33 8.12
CA ARG A 159 3.17 -14.07 6.89
C ARG A 159 3.71 -15.43 7.26
N ALA A 160 3.07 -16.48 6.72
CA ALA A 160 3.45 -17.86 7.03
C ALA A 160 4.78 -18.28 6.38
N PHE A 161 5.25 -17.57 5.34
CA PHE A 161 6.48 -17.89 4.60
C PHE A 161 6.59 -19.36 4.23
N LEU A 162 5.55 -19.88 3.59
CA LEU A 162 5.45 -21.27 3.14
C LEU A 162 5.92 -21.40 1.68
N SER A 163 6.67 -22.47 1.41
CA SER A 163 7.01 -22.94 0.08
C SER A 163 6.27 -24.25 -0.21
N PHE A 164 5.81 -24.43 -1.44
CA PHE A 164 5.07 -25.61 -1.89
C PHE A 164 5.84 -26.36 -2.99
N SER A 165 5.71 -27.70 -3.04
CA SER A 165 6.25 -28.49 -4.13
C SER A 165 5.67 -28.07 -5.47
N HIS A 166 6.46 -28.23 -6.54
CA HIS A 166 6.02 -27.83 -7.87
C HIS A 166 4.89 -28.68 -8.43
N ASN A 167 4.93 -29.96 -8.07
CA ASN A 167 3.98 -30.97 -8.49
C ASN A 167 3.40 -31.62 -7.24
N ALA A 168 2.13 -32.00 -7.33
CA ALA A 168 1.56 -33.04 -6.50
C ALA A 168 1.74 -34.37 -7.24
N ILE A 169 1.85 -35.46 -6.50
CA ILE A 169 2.00 -36.81 -7.05
C ILE A 169 0.89 -37.71 -6.51
N ILE A 170 0.50 -38.69 -7.31
CA ILE A 170 -0.36 -39.79 -6.89
C ILE A 170 0.51 -41.04 -6.92
N ALA A 171 0.76 -41.64 -5.76
CA ALA A 171 1.63 -42.80 -5.66
C ALA A 171 1.21 -43.73 -4.51
N PRO A 172 1.68 -45.00 -4.52
CA PRO A 172 1.43 -45.94 -3.43
C PRO A 172 1.93 -45.39 -2.09
N TYR A 173 1.09 -45.48 -1.06
CA TYR A 173 1.41 -45.08 0.30
C TYR A 173 0.72 -46.02 1.30
N LYS A 174 1.53 -46.69 2.13
CA LYS A 174 1.07 -47.78 3.00
C LYS A 174 0.28 -48.82 2.19
N ASN A 175 -0.97 -49.08 2.55
CA ASN A 175 -1.83 -50.10 1.92
C ASN A 175 -2.73 -49.53 0.82
N GLY A 176 -2.46 -48.33 0.30
CA GLY A 176 -3.31 -47.68 -0.70
C GLY A 176 -2.56 -46.72 -1.61
N THR A 177 -3.29 -45.87 -2.32
CA THR A 177 -2.74 -44.79 -3.17
C THR A 177 -3.08 -43.45 -2.53
N ALA A 178 -2.12 -42.53 -2.47
CA ALA A 178 -2.30 -41.21 -1.88
C ALA A 178 -1.95 -40.10 -2.85
N LEU A 179 -2.72 -39.01 -2.80
CA LEU A 179 -2.34 -37.71 -3.35
C LEU A 179 -1.40 -37.02 -2.36
N MET A 180 -0.18 -36.73 -2.79
CA MET A 180 0.87 -36.17 -1.93
C MET A 180 1.42 -34.88 -2.52
N PHE A 181 1.61 -33.88 -1.66
CA PHE A 181 2.33 -32.64 -1.97
C PHE A 181 3.15 -32.25 -0.74
N ARG A 182 4.22 -31.46 -0.96
CA ARG A 182 5.09 -31.00 0.13
C ARG A 182 4.85 -29.52 0.38
N MET A 183 4.84 -29.14 1.65
CA MET A 183 4.93 -27.75 2.10
C MET A 183 5.97 -27.63 3.21
N ALA A 184 6.67 -26.50 3.27
CA ALA A 184 7.63 -26.22 4.33
C ALA A 184 7.76 -24.71 4.56
N PRO A 185 7.94 -24.25 5.82
CA PRO A 185 8.37 -22.88 6.07
C PRO A 185 9.79 -22.69 5.54
N TYR A 186 10.07 -21.55 4.90
CA TYR A 186 11.40 -21.22 4.36
C TYR A 186 12.10 -20.07 5.11
N LYS A 187 11.49 -19.57 6.19
CA LYS A 187 12.03 -18.51 7.04
C LYS A 187 12.17 -18.99 8.47
N ASN A 188 12.87 -18.19 9.28
CA ASN A 188 13.14 -18.44 10.69
C ASN A 188 11.89 -18.13 11.54
N ASN A 189 10.77 -18.74 11.22
CA ASN A 189 9.53 -18.66 11.97
C ASN A 189 8.99 -20.08 12.21
N LEU A 190 8.48 -20.32 13.41
CA LEU A 190 7.74 -21.54 13.73
C LEU A 190 6.25 -21.27 13.52
N LEU A 191 5.55 -22.23 12.93
CA LEU A 191 4.10 -22.19 12.77
C LEU A 191 3.50 -22.98 13.92
N SER A 192 2.80 -22.31 14.84
CA SER A 192 1.98 -22.94 15.86
C SER A 192 0.58 -23.23 15.32
N GLU A 193 -0.05 -24.31 15.77
CA GLU A 193 -1.45 -24.65 15.45
C GLU A 193 -1.73 -24.71 13.92
N ALA A 194 -0.80 -25.26 13.16
CA ALA A 194 -0.93 -25.36 11.71
C ALA A 194 -2.00 -26.40 11.30
N GLU A 195 -3.11 -25.93 10.72
CA GLU A 195 -4.14 -26.75 10.08
C GLU A 195 -4.02 -26.68 8.54
N THR A 196 -4.19 -27.81 7.85
CA THR A 196 -4.20 -27.85 6.38
C THR A 196 -5.58 -28.27 5.88
N LYS A 197 -6.18 -27.43 5.02
CA LYS A 197 -7.44 -27.73 4.33
C LYS A 197 -7.19 -27.85 2.84
N VAL A 198 -7.68 -28.93 2.24
CA VAL A 198 -7.56 -29.20 0.81
C VAL A 198 -8.95 -29.19 0.21
N ASN A 199 -9.18 -28.29 -0.74
CA ASN A 199 -10.42 -28.19 -1.47
C ASN A 199 -10.20 -28.72 -2.88
N LEU A 200 -11.05 -29.66 -3.30
CA LEU A 200 -11.14 -30.09 -4.69
C LEU A 200 -12.25 -29.28 -5.34
N ALA A 201 -11.90 -28.51 -6.37
CA ALA A 201 -12.86 -27.86 -7.25
C ALA A 201 -12.77 -28.57 -8.60
N MET A 202 -13.90 -29.11 -9.04
CA MET A 202 -14.16 -29.69 -10.40
C MET A 202 -14.94 -28.74 -11.45
#